data_AF-A0A072U4Y1-F1
#
_entry.id   AF-A0A072U4Y1-F1
#
_cell.length_a   1.000
_cell.length_b   1.000
_cell.length_c   1.000
_cell.angle_alpha   90.00
_cell.angle_beta   90.00
_cell.angle_gamma   90.00
#
_symmetry.space_group_name_H-M   'P 1'
#
loop_
_entity.id
_entity.type
_entity.pdbx_description
1 polymer ?
#
loop_
_entity_poly.entity_id
_entity_poly.type
_entity_poly.pdbx_seq_one_letter_code
_entity_poly.pdbx_strand_id
1 'polypeptide(L)' 'MVIINQTRRNEGKVVQLGKYELGKTLGEGNFGKVKLARGTDCGQFFAVKIHPFTNIKSNLYN' A
#
# COMPACT_ATOMS: atom_id res chain seq x y z
N MET A 1 12.15 3.04 -3.20
CA MET A 1 10.79 2.49 -3.33
C MET A 1 10.41 1.86 -2.00
N VAL A 2 9.33 2.32 -1.36
CA VAL A 2 8.87 1.77 -0.07
C VAL A 2 7.76 0.75 -0.34
N ILE A 3 7.88 -0.44 0.24
CA ILE A 3 6.87 -1.50 0.13
C ILE A 3 6.11 -1.53 1.46
N ILE A 4 4.78 -1.49 1.38
CA ILE A 4 3.90 -1.56 2.55
C ILE A 4 2.91 -2.71 2.39
N ASN A 5 2.58 -3.36 3.50
CA ASN A 5 1.49 -4.32 3.57
C ASN A 5 0.24 -3.58 4.05
N GLN A 6 -0.71 -3.33 3.14
CA GLN A 6 -1.93 -2.59 3.43
C GLN A 6 -3.05 -3.57 3.77
N THR A 7 -3.53 -3.57 5.02
CA THR A 7 -4.48 -4.59 5.52
C THR A 7 -5.96 -4.26 5.32
N ARG A 8 -6.36 -3.11 4.77
CA ARG A 8 -7.77 -2.85 4.43
C ARG A 8 -7.95 -1.96 3.21
N ARG A 9 -8.81 -2.42 2.28
CA ARG A 9 -9.41 -1.60 1.22
C ARG A 9 -10.37 -0.60 1.86
N ASN A 10 -10.01 0.68 1.86
CA ASN A 10 -10.97 1.77 2.02
C ASN A 10 -10.68 2.79 0.91
N GLU A 11 -11.38 2.66 -0.21
CA GLU A 11 -11.32 3.62 -1.31
C GLU A 11 -12.12 4.86 -0.89
N GLY A 12 -11.42 5.92 -0.47
CA GLY A 12 -12.03 7.22 -0.15
C GLY A 12 -11.46 7.94 1.07
N LYS A 13 -10.67 7.26 1.92
CA LYS A 13 -9.95 7.90 3.04
C LYS A 13 -8.46 7.97 2.76
N VAL A 14 -7.84 9.11 3.08
CA VAL A 14 -6.38 9.24 3.20
C VAL A 14 -5.94 8.19 4.22
N VAL A 15 -5.22 7.17 3.76
CA VAL A 15 -4.77 6.08 4.64
C VAL A 15 -3.44 6.51 5.21
N GLN A 16 -3.43 6.87 6.50
CA GLN A 16 -2.19 7.14 7.22
C GLN A 16 -1.58 5.81 7.65
N LEU A 17 -0.40 5.48 7.11
CA LEU A 17 0.38 4.30 7.44
C LEU A 17 1.61 4.72 8.22
N GLY A 18 1.47 4.77 9.54
CA GLY A 18 2.51 5.25 10.43
C GLY A 18 2.94 6.67 10.04
N LYS A 19 4.17 6.82 9.57
CA LYS A 19 4.78 8.10 9.19
C LYS A 19 4.51 8.55 7.75
N TYR A 20 3.65 7.83 7.03
CA TYR A 20 3.37 8.09 5.62
C TYR A 20 1.88 8.28 5.40
N GLU A 21 1.51 9.40 4.79
CA GLU A 21 0.15 9.68 4.33
C GLU A 21 -0.01 9.20 2.90
N LEU A 22 -0.80 8.15 2.66
CA LEU A 22 -1.06 7.69 1.30
C LEU A 22 -2.14 8.54 0.64
N GLY A 23 -1.78 9.09 -0.51
CA GLY A 23 -2.64 9.84 -1.40
C GLY A 23 -3.04 9.05 -2.65
N LYS A 24 -3.06 9.76 -3.78
CA LYS A 24 -3.59 9.26 -5.06
C LYS A 24 -2.81 8.06 -5.58
N THR A 25 -3.49 7.19 -6.32
CA THR A 25 -2.85 6.12 -7.08
C THR A 25 -2.09 6.72 -8.26
N LEU A 26 -0.82 6.33 -8.41
CA LEU A 26 0.05 6.72 -9.52
C LEU A 26 0.00 5.69 -10.66
N GLY A 27 -0.29 4.42 -10.34
CA GLY A 27 -0.45 3.37 -11.34
C GLY A 27 -0.98 2.07 -10.74
N GLU A 28 -1.68 1.29 -11.55
CA GLU A 28 -2.17 -0.03 -11.19
C GLU A 28 -1.63 -1.04 -12.21
N GLY A 29 -1.06 -2.14 -11.74
CA GLY A 29 -0.54 -3.20 -12.60
C GLY A 29 -0.72 -4.58 -11.98
N ASN A 30 -0.31 -5.61 -12.71
CA ASN A 30 -0.51 -7.00 -12.30
C ASN A 30 0.16 -7.34 -10.95
N PHE A 31 1.24 -6.63 -10.61
CA PHE A 31 1.99 -6.79 -9.36
C PHE A 31 1.49 -5.91 -8.21
N GLY A 32 0.31 -5.30 -8.34
CA GLY A 32 -0.30 -4.46 -7.31
C GLY A 32 -0.41 -2.99 -7.69
N LYS A 33 -0.77 -2.17 -6.70
CA LYS A 33 -1.06 -0.73 -6.90
C LYS A 33 0.09 0.12 -6.39
N VAL A 34 0.41 1.21 -7.09
CA VAL A 34 1.38 2.21 -6.67
C VAL A 34 0.63 3.48 -6.27
N LYS A 35 0.87 3.99 -5.06
CA LYS A 35 0.29 5.24 -4.57
C LYS A 35 1.38 6.25 -4.25
N LEU A 36 1.04 7.53 -4.40
CA LEU A 36 1.84 8.61 -3.87
C LEU A 36 1.67 8.64 -2.36
N ALA A 37 2.76 8.74 -1.61
CA ALA A 37 2.72 8.97 -0.18
C ALA A 37 3.51 10.21 0.18
N ARG A 38 3.14 10.87 1.28
CA ARG A 38 3.87 11.98 1.86
C ARG A 38 4.41 11.56 3.21
N GLY A 39 5.72 11.71 3.43
CA GLY A 39 6.31 11.51 4.75
C GLY A 39 5.88 12.63 5.69
N THR A 40 5.33 12.30 6.86
CA THR A 40 4.94 13.29 7.87
C THR A 40 6.14 14.02 8.47
N ASP A 41 7.29 13.35 8.50
CA ASP A 41 8.49 13.81 9.19
C ASP A 41 9.25 14.86 8.37
N CYS A 42 9.29 14.66 7.05
CA CYS A 42 10.09 15.46 6.13
C CYS A 42 9.26 16.17 5.05
N GLY A 43 7.97 15.87 4.94
CA GLY A 43 7.09 16.39 3.89
C GLY A 43 7.40 15.88 2.48
N GLN A 44 8.39 15.01 2.31
CA GLN A 44 8.80 14.51 1.00
C GLN A 44 7.79 13.52 0.42
N PHE A 45 7.69 13.53 -0.90
CA PHE A 45 6.82 12.63 -1.65
C PHE A 45 7.54 11.35 -2.05
N PHE A 46 6.88 10.22 -1.83
CA PHE A 46 7.40 8.88 -2.12
C PHE A 46 6.41 8.08 -2.96
N ALA A 47 6.91 7.22 -3.84
CA ALA A 47 6.12 6.20 -4.50
C ALA A 47 6.09 4.93 -3.65
N VAL A 48 4.89 4.48 -3.31
CA VAL A 48 4.64 3.35 -2.42
C VAL A 48 3.94 2.25 -3.19
N LYS A 49 4.56 1.06 -3.26
CA LYS A 49 3.97 -0.11 -3.91
C LYS A 49 3.25 -0.97 -2.88
N ILE A 50 2.00 -1.28 -3.17
CA ILE A 50 1.12 -2.11 -2.37
C ILE A 50 1.00 -3.45 -3.08
N HIS A 51 1.50 -4.51 -2.44
CA HIS A 51 1.28 -5.87 -2.92
C HIS A 51 -0.06 -6.40 -2.40
N PRO A 52 -0.89 -7.00 -3.27
CA PRO A 52 -2.02 -7.78 -2.80
C PRO A 52 -1.46 -9.00 -2.05
N PHE A 53 -1.79 -9.12 -0.77
CA PHE A 53 -1.49 -10.34 -0.04
C PHE A 53 -2.37 -11.44 -0.61
N THR A 54 -1.77 -12.42 -1.28
CA THR A 54 -2.44 -13.69 -1.54
C THR A 54 -2.48 -14.46 -0.23
N ASN A 55 -3.68 -14.72 0.27
CA ASN A 55 -3.87 -15.54 1.46
C ASN A 55 -3.65 -16.99 1.08
N ILE A 56 -2.39 -17.43 1.12
CA ILE A 56 -2.02 -18.85 1.06
C ILE A 56 -2.49 -19.55 2.34
N LYS A 57 -3.81 -19.72 2.45
CA LYS A 57 -4.46 -20.59 3.43
C LYS A 57 -5.36 -21.57 2.70
N SER A 58 -4.78 -22.64 2.18
CA SER A 58 -5.52 -23.88 1.83
C SER A 58 -4.59 -24.92 1.21
N ASN A 59 -3.64 -25.48 1.97
CA ASN A 59 -3.16 -26.86 1.74
C ASN A 59 -2.28 -27.43 2.87
N LEU A 60 -2.67 -27.23 4.14
CA LEU A 60 -1.96 -27.82 5.29
C LEU A 60 -2.80 -28.83 6.07
N TYR A 61 -3.87 -29.34 5.46
CA TYR A 61 -4.61 -30.50 5.94
C TYR A 61 -4.99 -31.37 4.74
N ASN A 62 -4.09 -32.30 4.41
CA ASN A 62 -4.39 -33.56 3.75
C ASN A 62 -3.40 -34.59 4.29
#